data_AF-A0A8H6FD22-F1
#
_entry.id   AF-A0A8H6FD22-F1
#
_cell.length_a   1.000
_cell.length_b   1.000
_cell.length_c   1.000
_cell.angle_alpha   90.00
_cell.angle_beta   90.00
_cell.angle_gamma   90.00
#
_symmetry.space_group_name_H-M   'P 1'
#
loop_
_entity.id
_entity.type
_entity.pdbx_description
1 polymer ?
#
loop_
_entity_poly.entity_id
_entity_poly.type
_entity_poly.pdbx_seq_one_letter_code
_entity_poly.pdbx_strand_id
1 'polypeptide(L)'
;MATTATPRNNPRSLIPHPAPNILRQALQTTLLNPLETALLSAPTITNPLPTLLTFYTALLTKWTAPLLSSPSAPTPSQVAILLGLAKHTNLLTQTLLTTSPTASTISLILTHLSSLPLLVAPPLSIPLPPPPPLTTYLIIFTAPSLSTLSRLCSLLTSWKVAFESNASTARDQGQIESLNAALMDTCNLLFRSRAFNAADGHALGCLIPPPVVTSLSTYTSGLDPPQPLTSLFSLSHNPNVSALSITAFREVEDSAEDKQPGSVAVRHAGPITTKSLAQLGREGGVKMGWKEYRVLVLRWLEDVGVSGIADFGAATMPGMKGGQDAVARAKAGVA
;
A
#
# COMPACT_ATOMS: atom_id res chain seq x y z
N MET A 1 0.76 -60.86 48.75
CA MET A 1 1.36 -60.94 47.40
C MET A 1 0.83 -59.77 46.59
N ALA A 2 1.55 -58.66 46.60
CA ALA A 2 1.25 -57.46 45.81
C ALA A 2 2.50 -57.13 45.00
N THR A 3 2.42 -57.29 43.68
CA THR A 3 3.49 -57.00 42.74
C THR A 3 3.35 -55.57 42.23
N THR A 4 4.21 -54.69 42.75
CA THR A 4 4.44 -53.32 42.30
C THR A 4 5.23 -53.33 40.98
N ALA A 5 4.62 -52.87 39.90
CA ALA A 5 5.30 -52.65 38.62
C ALA A 5 5.83 -51.20 38.56
N THR A 6 7.15 -51.06 38.49
CA THR A 6 7.87 -49.80 38.22
C THR A 6 7.86 -49.49 36.71
N PRO A 7 7.60 -48.24 36.28
CA PRO A 7 7.77 -47.89 34.88
C PRO A 7 9.24 -47.62 34.56
N ARG A 8 9.76 -48.31 33.55
CA ARG A 8 11.09 -48.08 32.97
C ARG A 8 11.17 -46.70 32.33
N ASN A 9 12.03 -45.84 32.88
CA ASN A 9 12.49 -44.61 32.24
C ASN A 9 13.26 -44.96 30.96
N ASN A 10 12.82 -44.41 29.83
CA ASN A 10 13.44 -44.57 28.52
C ASN A 10 14.32 -43.33 28.26
N PRO A 11 15.66 -43.41 28.21
CA PRO A 11 16.52 -42.22 28.09
C PRO A 11 16.76 -41.93 26.60
N ARG A 12 15.76 -41.40 25.90
CA ARG A 12 15.93 -40.89 24.52
C ARG A 12 15.04 -39.68 24.27
N SER A 13 15.37 -38.53 24.87
CA SER A 13 14.96 -37.21 24.35
C SER A 13 15.63 -36.06 25.11
N LEU A 14 16.95 -35.93 25.04
CA LEU A 14 17.66 -34.73 25.53
C LEU A 14 18.78 -34.37 24.54
N ILE A 15 18.40 -34.13 23.28
CA ILE A 15 19.18 -33.21 22.47
C ILE A 15 18.41 -31.88 22.55
N PRO A 16 18.89 -30.87 23.28
CA PRO A 16 18.24 -29.58 23.30
C PRO A 16 18.27 -29.04 21.87
N HIS A 17 17.10 -28.92 21.24
CA HIS A 17 16.98 -28.13 20.02
C HIS A 17 17.55 -26.74 20.34
N PRO A 18 18.53 -26.24 19.58
CA PRO A 18 19.11 -24.93 19.85
C PRO A 18 17.98 -23.90 19.85
N ALA A 19 17.96 -23.04 20.87
CA ALA A 19 16.93 -22.03 21.00
C ALA A 19 16.85 -21.23 19.67
N PRO A 20 15.63 -20.87 19.21
CA PRO A 20 15.39 -20.12 17.97
C PRO A 20 16.35 -18.93 17.75
N ASN A 21 16.70 -18.24 18.84
CA ASN A 21 17.59 -17.09 18.82
C ASN A 21 19.05 -17.45 18.50
N ILE A 22 19.52 -18.61 18.94
CA ILE A 22 20.90 -19.07 18.71
C ILE A 22 21.08 -19.44 17.24
N LEU A 23 20.13 -20.17 16.66
CA LEU A 23 20.18 -20.57 15.25
C LEU A 23 20.11 -19.35 14.33
N ARG A 24 19.22 -18.40 14.64
CA ARG A 24 19.16 -17.11 13.94
C ARG A 24 20.47 -16.35 14.04
N GLN A 25 21.01 -16.21 15.24
CA GLN A 25 22.23 -15.45 15.48
C GLN A 25 23.41 -16.10 14.75
N ALA A 26 23.51 -17.43 14.76
CA ALA A 26 24.52 -18.16 14.01
C ALA A 26 24.40 -17.91 12.50
N LEU A 27 23.20 -18.01 11.91
CA LEU A 27 23.02 -17.74 10.48
C LEU A 27 23.36 -16.29 10.10
N GLN A 28 22.98 -15.33 10.96
CA GLN A 28 23.29 -13.92 10.79
C GLN A 28 24.82 -13.68 10.81
N THR A 29 25.52 -14.20 11.83
CA THR A 29 26.94 -13.90 12.05
C THR A 29 27.87 -14.69 11.13
N THR A 30 27.51 -15.92 10.77
CA THR A 30 28.38 -16.82 9.99
C THR A 30 28.21 -16.68 8.48
N LEU A 31 27.01 -16.33 8.00
CA LEU A 31 26.71 -16.31 6.57
C LEU A 31 26.31 -14.92 6.08
N LEU A 32 25.30 -14.29 6.70
CA LEU A 32 24.73 -13.06 6.15
C LEU A 32 25.64 -11.84 6.34
N ASN A 33 26.19 -11.62 7.54
CA ASN A 33 27.05 -10.46 7.79
C ASN A 33 28.35 -10.48 6.96
N PRO A 34 29.07 -11.63 6.81
CA PRO A 34 30.24 -11.69 5.94
C PRO A 34 29.88 -11.44 4.47
N LEU A 35 28.75 -11.99 4.01
CA LEU A 35 28.26 -11.77 2.64
C LEU A 35 27.94 -10.29 2.38
N GLU A 36 27.21 -9.63 3.29
CA GLU A 36 26.94 -8.20 3.22
C GLU A 36 28.23 -7.39 3.17
N THR A 37 29.16 -7.68 4.07
CA THR A 37 30.46 -6.98 4.13
C THR A 37 31.23 -7.13 2.83
N ALA A 38 31.27 -8.34 2.27
CA ALA A 38 31.93 -8.60 0.99
C ALA A 38 31.25 -7.85 -0.17
N LEU A 39 29.91 -7.86 -0.23
CA LEU A 39 29.15 -7.16 -1.28
C LEU A 39 29.28 -5.63 -1.20
N LEU A 40 29.28 -5.07 0.01
CA LEU A 40 29.43 -3.64 0.25
C LEU A 40 30.87 -3.15 -0.02
N SER A 41 31.87 -4.01 0.19
CA SER A 41 33.29 -3.68 0.00
C SER A 41 33.81 -4.01 -1.40
N ALA A 42 33.02 -4.70 -2.24
CA ALA A 42 33.42 -5.12 -3.57
C ALA A 42 33.39 -3.93 -4.56
N PRO A 43 34.54 -3.52 -5.13
CA PRO A 43 34.61 -2.38 -6.04
C PRO A 43 33.94 -2.65 -7.40
N THR A 44 33.66 -3.91 -7.73
CA THR A 44 33.04 -4.34 -8.99
C THR A 44 31.52 -4.18 -8.99
N ILE A 45 30.89 -3.95 -7.83
CA ILE A 45 29.43 -3.88 -7.71
C ILE A 45 29.00 -2.42 -7.69
N THR A 46 28.38 -1.98 -8.79
CA THR A 46 27.94 -0.57 -8.96
C THR A 46 26.81 -0.18 -8.00
N ASN A 47 25.94 -1.12 -7.61
CA ASN A 47 24.77 -0.87 -6.77
C ASN A 47 24.60 -1.99 -5.70
N PRO A 48 25.40 -1.98 -4.63
CA PRO A 48 25.43 -3.08 -3.67
C PRO A 48 24.14 -3.17 -2.85
N LEU A 49 23.52 -2.06 -2.47
CA LEU A 49 22.28 -2.07 -1.68
C LEU A 49 21.06 -2.62 -2.44
N PRO A 50 20.76 -2.22 -3.69
CA PRO A 50 19.71 -2.88 -4.48
C PRO A 50 20.01 -4.36 -4.75
N THR A 51 21.28 -4.73 -4.92
CA THR A 51 21.68 -6.14 -5.11
C THR A 51 21.38 -6.96 -3.87
N LEU A 52 21.71 -6.43 -2.67
CA LEU A 52 21.37 -7.05 -1.39
C LEU A 52 19.86 -7.21 -1.21
N LEU A 53 19.07 -6.20 -1.54
CA LEU A 53 17.61 -6.29 -1.44
C LEU A 53 17.07 -7.38 -2.36
N THR A 54 17.56 -7.46 -3.60
CA THR A 54 17.18 -8.51 -4.56
C THR A 54 17.51 -9.91 -4.02
N PHE A 55 18.71 -10.08 -3.48
CA PHE A 55 19.12 -11.33 -2.83
C PHE A 55 18.19 -11.70 -1.68
N TYR A 56 17.88 -10.74 -0.79
CA TYR A 56 17.02 -10.98 0.35
C TYR A 56 15.56 -11.26 -0.02
N THR A 57 15.03 -10.60 -1.04
CA THR A 57 13.71 -10.93 -1.60
C THR A 57 13.69 -12.37 -2.14
N ALA A 58 14.72 -12.77 -2.88
CA ALA A 58 14.81 -14.14 -3.40
C ALA A 58 14.98 -15.18 -2.27
N LEU A 59 15.73 -14.84 -1.22
CA LEU A 59 15.92 -15.71 -0.06
C LEU A 59 14.61 -15.90 0.70
N LEU A 60 13.91 -14.81 1.02
CA LEU A 60 12.61 -14.85 1.71
C LEU A 60 11.59 -15.64 0.91
N THR A 61 11.43 -15.37 -0.39
CA THR A 61 10.45 -16.08 -1.22
C THR A 61 10.75 -17.58 -1.28
N LYS A 62 12.02 -17.98 -1.47
CA LYS A 62 12.43 -19.39 -1.46
C LYS A 62 12.22 -20.08 -0.10
N TRP A 63 12.45 -19.39 1.02
CA TRP A 63 12.21 -19.96 2.35
C TRP A 63 10.73 -20.01 2.71
N THR A 64 9.92 -19.13 2.15
CA THR A 64 8.47 -19.06 2.41
C THR A 64 7.70 -20.13 1.64
N ALA A 65 8.07 -20.39 0.39
CA ALA A 65 7.40 -21.37 -0.48
C ALA A 65 7.18 -22.77 0.14
N PRO A 66 8.19 -23.43 0.75
CA PRO A 66 7.98 -24.75 1.36
C PRO A 66 7.11 -24.68 2.62
N LEU A 67 7.11 -23.56 3.35
CA LEU A 67 6.28 -23.39 4.54
C LEU A 67 4.81 -23.21 4.17
N LEU A 68 4.52 -22.49 3.08
CA LEU A 68 3.15 -22.38 2.53
C LEU A 68 2.62 -23.71 2.00
N SER A 69 3.51 -24.58 1.50
CA SER A 69 3.16 -25.89 0.98
C SER A 69 3.03 -26.97 2.08
N SER A 70 3.51 -26.67 3.29
CA SER A 70 3.49 -27.58 4.42
C SER A 70 2.13 -27.52 5.13
N PRO A 71 1.51 -28.68 5.44
CA PRO A 71 0.29 -28.71 6.25
C PRO A 71 0.59 -28.43 7.74
N SER A 72 1.86 -28.51 8.15
CA SER A 72 2.29 -28.22 9.52
C SER A 72 2.62 -26.75 9.71
N ALA A 73 2.19 -26.21 10.86
CA ALA A 73 2.52 -24.85 11.28
C ALA A 73 4.05 -24.64 11.35
N PRO A 74 4.53 -23.42 11.07
CA PRO A 74 5.96 -23.12 11.11
C PRO A 74 6.50 -23.26 12.54
N THR A 75 7.69 -23.84 12.67
CA THR A 75 8.36 -24.00 13.95
C THR A 75 8.80 -22.64 14.52
N PRO A 76 8.92 -22.48 15.86
CA PRO A 76 9.35 -21.21 16.45
C PRO A 76 10.70 -20.70 15.94
N SER A 77 11.62 -21.59 15.55
CA SER A 77 12.90 -21.23 14.94
C SER A 77 12.75 -20.64 13.53
N GLN A 78 11.91 -21.24 12.68
CA GLN A 78 11.58 -20.71 11.35
C GLN A 78 10.93 -19.33 11.45
N VAL A 79 9.97 -19.16 12.37
CA VAL A 79 9.32 -17.87 12.63
C VAL A 79 10.34 -16.81 13.05
N ALA A 80 11.24 -17.13 13.99
CA ALA A 80 12.24 -16.19 14.48
C ALA A 80 13.23 -15.75 13.40
N ILE A 81 13.63 -16.66 12.50
CA ILE A 81 14.53 -16.38 11.36
C ILE A 81 13.84 -15.46 10.36
N LEU A 82 12.62 -15.80 9.91
CA LEU A 82 11.88 -15.00 8.94
C LEU A 82 11.55 -13.60 9.47
N LEU A 83 11.13 -13.52 10.73
CA LEU A 83 10.90 -12.24 11.42
C LEU A 83 12.17 -11.40 11.48
N GLY A 84 13.32 -12.03 11.73
CA GLY A 84 14.61 -11.35 11.77
C GLY A 84 15.03 -10.79 10.42
N LEU A 85 14.90 -11.61 9.38
CA LEU A 85 15.24 -11.24 8.02
C LEU A 85 14.32 -10.11 7.52
N ALA A 86 13.02 -10.22 7.75
CA ALA A 86 12.08 -9.17 7.37
C ALA A 86 12.37 -7.83 8.08
N LYS A 87 12.68 -7.85 9.39
CA LYS A 87 13.11 -6.64 10.13
C LYS A 87 14.37 -6.01 9.54
N HIS A 88 15.38 -6.82 9.21
CA HIS A 88 16.60 -6.34 8.58
C HIS A 88 16.31 -5.71 7.21
N THR A 89 15.50 -6.37 6.38
CA THR A 89 15.15 -5.84 5.06
C THR A 89 14.30 -4.57 5.13
N ASN A 90 13.46 -4.39 6.16
CA ASN A 90 12.74 -3.12 6.36
C ASN A 90 13.73 -1.95 6.53
N LEU A 91 14.77 -2.13 7.34
CA LEU A 91 15.81 -1.11 7.48
C LEU A 91 16.49 -0.82 6.14
N LEU A 92 16.87 -1.86 5.39
CA LEU A 92 17.47 -1.71 4.06
C LEU A 92 16.56 -0.96 3.08
N THR A 93 15.25 -1.25 3.07
CA THR A 93 14.29 -0.51 2.22
C THR A 93 14.21 0.96 2.58
N GLN A 94 14.24 1.30 3.88
CA GLN A 94 14.25 2.69 4.33
C GLN A 94 15.53 3.40 3.92
N THR A 95 16.69 2.77 4.12
CA THR A 95 17.99 3.30 3.67
C THR A 95 17.99 3.55 2.16
N LEU A 96 17.45 2.62 1.36
CA LEU A 96 17.36 2.79 -0.10
C LEU A 96 16.44 3.95 -0.50
N LEU A 97 15.29 4.12 0.16
CA LEU A 97 14.39 5.26 -0.12
C LEU A 97 15.03 6.61 0.21
N THR A 98 15.86 6.69 1.26
CA THR A 98 16.47 7.96 1.66
C THR A 98 17.76 8.27 0.90
N THR A 99 18.49 7.25 0.45
CA THR A 99 19.80 7.43 -0.21
C THR A 99 19.75 7.35 -1.74
N SER A 100 18.80 6.62 -2.32
CA SER A 100 18.72 6.42 -3.77
C SER A 100 17.27 6.15 -4.24
N PRO A 101 16.36 7.14 -4.14
CA PRO A 101 14.95 7.00 -4.52
C PRO A 101 14.73 7.01 -6.05
N THR A 102 15.45 6.17 -6.79
CA THR A 102 15.21 6.02 -8.23
C THR A 102 13.94 5.19 -8.49
N ALA A 103 13.31 5.36 -9.65
CA ALA A 103 12.15 4.55 -10.04
C ALA A 103 12.43 3.03 -10.00
N SER A 104 13.65 2.62 -10.38
CA SER A 104 14.09 1.22 -10.30
C SER A 104 14.20 0.74 -8.85
N THR A 105 14.81 1.54 -7.97
CA THR A 105 14.92 1.23 -6.54
C THR A 105 13.55 1.09 -5.89
N ILE A 106 12.64 2.03 -6.15
CA ILE A 106 11.28 2.02 -5.60
C ILE A 106 10.50 0.81 -6.12
N SER A 107 10.65 0.47 -7.40
CA SER A 107 10.04 -0.73 -7.98
C SER A 107 10.52 -2.00 -7.28
N LEU A 108 11.82 -2.12 -7.00
CA LEU A 108 12.40 -3.24 -6.27
C LEU A 108 11.89 -3.32 -4.82
N ILE A 109 11.82 -2.18 -4.12
CA ILE A 109 11.27 -2.09 -2.76
C ILE A 109 9.83 -2.56 -2.73
N LEU A 110 9.00 -2.10 -3.67
CA LEU A 110 7.61 -2.54 -3.75
C LEU A 110 7.51 -4.05 -4.02
N THR A 111 8.34 -4.60 -4.90
CA THR A 111 8.37 -6.07 -5.14
C THR A 111 8.70 -6.82 -3.85
N HIS A 112 9.71 -6.35 -3.11
CA HIS A 112 10.09 -6.93 -1.83
C HIS A 112 8.95 -6.85 -0.81
N LEU A 113 8.41 -5.66 -0.57
CA LEU A 113 7.36 -5.42 0.42
C LEU A 113 6.07 -6.17 0.10
N SER A 114 5.74 -6.35 -1.20
CA SER A 114 4.57 -7.13 -1.63
C SER A 114 4.67 -8.62 -1.34
N SER A 115 5.88 -9.15 -1.08
CA SER A 115 6.05 -10.56 -0.68
C SER A 115 5.75 -10.81 0.81
N LEU A 116 5.82 -9.76 1.65
CA LEU A 116 5.73 -9.87 3.10
C LEU A 116 4.32 -10.16 3.65
N PRO A 117 3.21 -9.65 3.08
CA PRO A 117 1.86 -9.99 3.54
C PRO A 117 1.58 -11.50 3.59
N LEU A 118 2.22 -12.30 2.73
CA LEU A 118 2.06 -13.76 2.71
C LEU A 118 2.59 -14.44 3.98
N LEU A 119 3.60 -13.86 4.62
CA LEU A 119 4.13 -14.33 5.90
C LEU A 119 3.14 -14.06 7.03
N VAL A 120 2.43 -12.94 6.93
CA VAL A 120 1.47 -12.49 7.92
C VAL A 120 0.17 -13.28 7.80
N ALA A 121 -0.33 -13.51 6.58
CA ALA A 121 -1.56 -14.24 6.27
C ALA A 121 -1.54 -15.70 6.79
N PRO A 122 -2.71 -16.34 7.05
CA PRO A 122 -2.76 -17.77 7.27
C PRO A 122 -2.29 -18.51 6.00
N PRO A 123 -1.62 -19.67 6.12
CA PRO A 123 -1.43 -20.47 7.32
C PRO A 123 -0.20 -20.11 8.19
N LEU A 124 0.62 -19.13 7.77
CA LEU A 124 1.90 -18.85 8.46
C LEU A 124 1.74 -17.98 9.70
N SER A 125 0.85 -16.99 9.66
CA SER A 125 0.46 -16.17 10.82
C SER A 125 1.66 -15.55 11.58
N ILE A 126 2.73 -15.17 10.87
CA ILE A 126 3.94 -14.61 11.47
C ILE A 126 3.64 -13.17 11.94
N PRO A 127 3.99 -12.81 13.20
CA PRO A 127 3.72 -11.49 13.76
C PRO A 127 4.72 -10.43 13.24
N LEU A 128 4.67 -10.16 11.94
CA LEU A 128 5.52 -9.18 11.27
C LEU A 128 4.89 -7.78 11.33
N PRO A 129 5.65 -6.72 11.71
CA PRO A 129 5.15 -5.36 11.63
C PRO A 129 4.92 -4.96 10.16
N PRO A 130 3.91 -4.11 9.88
CA PRO A 130 3.71 -3.54 8.56
C PRO A 130 4.89 -2.63 8.18
N PRO A 131 5.01 -2.26 6.88
CA PRO A 131 5.98 -1.26 6.46
C PRO A 131 5.73 0.03 7.26
N PRO A 132 6.78 0.67 7.81
CA PRO A 132 6.60 1.90 8.58
C PRO A 132 5.91 2.99 7.74
N PRO A 133 5.01 3.82 8.30
CA PRO A 133 4.25 4.82 7.54
C PRO A 133 5.14 5.76 6.73
N LEU A 134 6.32 6.12 7.25
CA LEU A 134 7.32 6.90 6.53
C LEU A 134 7.69 6.29 5.17
N THR A 135 7.80 4.97 5.08
CA THR A 135 8.06 4.23 3.84
C THR A 135 6.96 4.50 2.81
N THR A 136 5.70 4.40 3.24
CA THR A 136 4.52 4.69 2.42
C THR A 136 4.56 6.14 1.91
N TYR A 137 4.78 7.11 2.80
CA TYR A 137 4.78 8.53 2.43
C TYR A 137 5.94 8.89 1.49
N LEU A 138 7.14 8.36 1.74
CA LEU A 138 8.28 8.53 0.84
C LEU A 138 7.94 8.01 -0.55
N ILE A 139 7.37 6.81 -0.68
CA ILE A 139 7.00 6.25 -1.99
C ILE A 139 5.93 7.13 -2.69
N ILE A 140 4.90 7.60 -1.97
CA ILE A 140 3.85 8.46 -2.53
C ILE A 140 4.41 9.76 -3.11
N PHE A 141 5.32 10.42 -2.38
CA PHE A 141 5.78 11.76 -2.76
C PHE A 141 7.03 11.76 -3.66
N THR A 142 7.84 10.69 -3.63
CA THR A 142 9.09 10.64 -4.42
C THR A 142 8.94 9.93 -5.77
N ALA A 143 7.91 9.10 -5.97
CA ALA A 143 7.78 8.31 -7.20
C ALA A 143 6.72 8.87 -8.16
N PRO A 144 7.11 9.47 -9.30
CA PRO A 144 6.18 10.06 -10.26
C PRO A 144 5.69 9.01 -11.26
N SER A 145 5.07 7.93 -10.80
CA SER A 145 4.44 6.99 -11.73
C SER A 145 3.13 6.41 -11.22
N LEU A 146 2.17 6.27 -12.14
CA LEU A 146 0.91 5.61 -11.91
C LEU A 146 1.09 4.15 -11.48
N SER A 147 2.05 3.44 -12.08
CA SER A 147 2.36 2.04 -11.73
C SER A 147 2.84 1.94 -10.28
N THR A 148 3.73 2.83 -9.85
CA THR A 148 4.18 2.90 -8.46
C THR A 148 3.01 3.15 -7.50
N LEU A 149 2.17 4.14 -7.81
CA LEU A 149 1.00 4.45 -6.97
C LEU A 149 0.03 3.26 -6.87
N SER A 150 -0.28 2.62 -7.99
CA SER A 150 -1.15 1.45 -8.05
C SER A 150 -0.59 0.25 -7.27
N ARG A 151 0.72 -0.01 -7.40
CA ARG A 151 1.40 -1.07 -6.66
C ARG A 151 1.45 -0.79 -5.16
N LEU A 152 1.64 0.47 -4.75
CA LEU A 152 1.58 0.86 -3.35
C LEU A 152 0.17 0.67 -2.78
N CYS A 153 -0.87 1.09 -3.51
CA CYS A 153 -2.25 0.86 -3.12
C CYS A 153 -2.55 -0.65 -2.97
N SER A 154 -2.09 -1.47 -3.92
CA SER A 154 -2.21 -2.94 -3.86
C SER A 154 -1.48 -3.55 -2.66
N LEU A 155 -0.28 -3.03 -2.36
CA LEU A 155 0.52 -3.44 -1.20
C LEU A 155 -0.25 -3.16 0.10
N LEU A 156 -0.75 -1.93 0.28
CA LEU A 156 -1.50 -1.54 1.46
C LEU A 156 -2.78 -2.38 1.64
N THR A 157 -3.50 -2.66 0.55
CA THR A 157 -4.65 -3.57 0.56
C THR A 157 -4.25 -4.98 0.99
N SER A 158 -3.14 -5.51 0.46
CA SER A 158 -2.64 -6.85 0.81
C SER A 158 -2.27 -6.95 2.29
N TRP A 159 -1.65 -5.91 2.86
CA TRP A 159 -1.37 -5.83 4.29
C TRP A 159 -2.65 -5.76 5.13
N LYS A 160 -3.63 -4.96 4.73
CA LYS A 160 -4.93 -4.89 5.40
C LYS A 160 -5.60 -6.27 5.46
N VAL A 161 -5.68 -6.97 4.32
CA VAL A 161 -6.29 -8.32 4.24
C VAL A 161 -5.51 -9.34 5.08
N ALA A 162 -4.18 -9.32 5.02
CA ALA A 162 -3.33 -10.20 5.84
C ALA A 162 -3.49 -9.93 7.35
N PHE A 163 -3.73 -8.67 7.72
CA PHE A 163 -4.01 -8.31 9.11
C PHE A 163 -5.39 -8.79 9.56
N GLU A 164 -6.43 -8.55 8.77
CA GLU A 164 -7.80 -8.96 9.10
C GLU A 164 -7.97 -10.48 9.18
N SER A 165 -7.30 -11.23 8.28
CA SER A 165 -7.35 -12.70 8.25
C SER A 165 -6.70 -13.40 9.44
N ASN A 166 -6.00 -12.68 10.32
CA ASN A 166 -5.25 -13.23 11.46
C ASN A 166 -5.59 -12.55 12.78
N ALA A 167 -6.84 -12.13 12.94
CA ALA A 167 -7.33 -11.44 14.14
C ALA A 167 -7.08 -12.21 15.45
N SER A 168 -6.80 -13.52 15.40
CA SER A 168 -6.51 -14.37 16.56
C SER A 168 -5.07 -14.29 17.09
N THR A 169 -4.13 -13.75 16.31
CA THR A 169 -2.75 -13.58 16.79
C THR A 169 -2.65 -12.37 17.71
N ALA A 170 -2.09 -12.55 18.91
CA ALA A 170 -1.80 -11.45 19.84
C ALA A 170 -0.80 -10.49 19.19
N ARG A 171 -1.32 -9.49 18.49
CA ARG A 171 -0.53 -8.46 17.82
C ARG A 171 -0.39 -7.25 18.70
N ASP A 172 0.74 -6.59 18.53
CA ASP A 172 0.99 -5.31 19.16
C ASP A 172 0.02 -4.26 18.59
N GLN A 173 -0.70 -3.58 19.48
CA GLN A 173 -1.65 -2.53 19.15
C GLN A 173 -0.98 -1.43 18.30
N GLY A 174 0.29 -1.13 18.58
CA GLY A 174 1.07 -0.15 17.82
C GLY A 174 1.25 -0.53 16.34
N GLN A 175 1.33 -1.82 16.00
CA GLN A 175 1.43 -2.26 14.60
C GLN A 175 0.13 -2.04 13.83
N ILE A 176 -1.02 -2.27 14.48
CA ILE A 176 -2.33 -2.06 13.89
C ILE A 176 -2.56 -0.56 13.67
N GLU A 177 -2.23 0.27 14.66
CA GLU A 177 -2.33 1.72 14.56
C GLU A 177 -1.43 2.28 13.46
N SER A 178 -0.21 1.75 13.33
CA SER A 178 0.73 2.13 12.29
C SER A 178 0.20 1.84 10.88
N LEU A 179 -0.36 0.64 10.65
CA LEU A 179 -1.00 0.31 9.37
C LEU A 179 -2.21 1.20 9.10
N ASN A 180 -3.09 1.36 10.10
CA ASN A 180 -4.29 2.19 9.98
C ASN A 180 -3.95 3.65 9.63
N ALA A 181 -2.86 4.18 10.17
CA ALA A 181 -2.39 5.51 9.83
C ALA A 181 -1.98 5.64 8.36
N ALA A 182 -1.17 4.70 7.86
CA ALA A 182 -0.79 4.68 6.46
C ALA A 182 -2.00 4.55 5.52
N LEU A 183 -2.97 3.69 5.88
CA LEU A 183 -4.22 3.52 5.14
C LEU A 183 -5.04 4.82 5.13
N MET A 184 -5.24 5.44 6.30
CA MET A 184 -6.06 6.63 6.48
C MET A 184 -5.48 7.83 5.73
N ASP A 185 -4.18 8.07 5.85
CA ASP A 185 -3.51 9.17 5.16
C ASP A 185 -3.52 8.98 3.64
N THR A 186 -3.30 7.76 3.14
CA THR A 186 -3.40 7.46 1.71
C THR A 186 -4.83 7.69 1.19
N CYS A 187 -5.86 7.35 1.99
CA CYS A 187 -7.25 7.67 1.65
C CYS A 187 -7.54 9.17 1.65
N ASN A 188 -6.97 9.90 2.60
CA ASN A 188 -7.11 11.34 2.74
C ASN A 188 -6.50 12.08 1.54
N LEU A 189 -5.35 11.61 1.06
CA LEU A 189 -4.71 12.11 -0.15
C LEU A 189 -5.57 11.83 -1.39
N LEU A 190 -5.85 10.57 -1.69
CA LEU A 190 -6.42 10.18 -2.98
C LEU A 190 -7.92 10.45 -3.10
N PHE A 191 -8.70 10.17 -2.04
CA PHE A 191 -10.15 10.03 -2.18
C PHE A 191 -10.97 11.03 -1.38
N ARG A 192 -10.54 11.37 -0.16
CA ARG A 192 -11.35 12.19 0.76
C ARG A 192 -11.11 13.70 0.62
N SER A 193 -10.09 14.12 -0.14
CA SER A 193 -9.70 15.53 -0.27
C SER A 193 -9.40 16.15 1.11
N ARG A 194 -8.66 15.42 1.94
CA ARG A 194 -8.26 15.80 3.31
C ARG A 194 -6.75 15.63 3.50
N ALA A 195 -5.96 15.96 2.46
CA ALA A 195 -4.50 15.83 2.52
C ALA A 195 -3.92 16.49 3.78
N PHE A 196 -2.95 15.81 4.41
CA PHE A 196 -2.26 16.25 5.64
C PHE A 196 -3.13 16.44 6.88
N ASN A 197 -4.36 15.92 6.89
CA ASN A 197 -5.16 15.92 8.12
C ASN A 197 -4.51 15.01 9.17
N ALA A 198 -4.25 15.54 10.37
CA ALA A 198 -3.75 14.80 11.53
C ALA A 198 -4.75 14.81 12.72
N ALA A 199 -5.94 15.38 12.54
CA ALA A 199 -6.95 15.49 13.60
C ALA A 199 -7.87 14.26 13.72
N ASP A 200 -7.97 13.45 12.66
CA ASP A 200 -8.79 12.23 12.66
C ASP A 200 -8.06 11.11 13.46
N GLY A 201 -8.81 10.27 14.19
CA GLY A 201 -8.29 9.32 15.21
C GLY A 201 -7.28 8.25 14.77
N HIS A 202 -6.84 8.23 13.52
CA HIS A 202 -5.76 7.38 13.03
C HIS A 202 -4.80 8.11 12.07
N ALA A 203 -5.07 9.35 11.70
CA ALA A 203 -4.29 10.04 10.67
C ALA A 203 -3.02 10.65 11.27
N LEU A 204 -1.89 10.54 10.55
CA LEU A 204 -0.61 11.12 10.97
C LEU A 204 -0.24 12.37 10.16
N GLY A 205 -1.14 12.82 9.26
CA GLY A 205 -0.87 13.95 8.37
C GLY A 205 0.32 13.70 7.45
N CYS A 206 0.56 12.44 7.08
CA CYS A 206 1.74 12.01 6.32
C CYS A 206 3.08 12.34 6.99
N LEU A 207 3.10 12.51 8.32
CA LEU A 207 4.26 12.93 9.12
C LEU A 207 4.84 14.29 8.73
N ILE A 208 4.03 15.14 8.08
CA ILE A 208 4.45 16.50 7.74
C ILE A 208 4.24 17.42 8.96
N PRO A 209 5.27 18.17 9.40
CA PRO A 209 5.13 19.07 10.54
C PRO A 209 4.03 20.13 10.33
N PRO A 210 3.20 20.44 11.34
CA PRO A 210 2.13 21.43 11.21
C PRO A 210 2.55 22.80 10.67
N PRO A 211 3.72 23.37 11.05
CA PRO A 211 4.16 24.64 10.47
C PRO A 211 4.32 24.60 8.95
N VAL A 212 4.79 23.47 8.41
CA VAL A 212 4.95 23.26 6.96
C VAL A 212 3.59 23.21 6.28
N VAL A 213 2.63 22.48 6.86
CA VAL A 213 1.25 22.42 6.35
C VAL A 213 0.61 23.81 6.32
N THR A 214 0.82 24.62 7.36
CA THR A 214 0.34 26.00 7.42
C THR A 214 0.97 26.86 6.32
N SER A 215 2.30 26.82 6.15
CA SER A 215 2.99 27.58 5.09
C SER A 215 2.52 27.17 3.69
N LEU A 216 2.38 25.87 3.44
CA LEU A 216 1.87 25.37 2.16
C LEU A 216 0.41 25.79 1.93
N SER A 217 -0.43 25.75 2.96
CA SER A 217 -1.84 26.16 2.85
C SER A 217 -1.97 27.65 2.54
N THR A 218 -1.13 28.51 3.15
CA THR A 218 -1.06 29.94 2.83
C THR A 218 -0.64 30.15 1.37
N TYR A 219 0.38 29.42 0.90
CA TYR A 219 0.82 29.51 -0.49
C TYR A 219 -0.27 29.11 -1.48
N THR A 220 -0.92 27.95 -1.29
CA THR A 220 -1.93 27.45 -2.24
C THR A 220 -3.19 28.31 -2.25
N SER A 221 -3.50 28.96 -1.13
CA SER A 221 -4.61 29.92 -1.03
C SER A 221 -4.32 31.25 -1.75
N GLY A 222 -3.04 31.56 -1.98
CA GLY A 222 -2.61 32.74 -2.75
C GLY A 222 -2.48 32.50 -4.26
N LEU A 223 -2.72 31.28 -4.75
CA LEU A 223 -2.75 30.97 -6.18
C LEU A 223 -3.99 31.58 -6.85
N ASP A 224 -3.93 31.77 -8.16
CA ASP A 224 -5.09 32.20 -8.97
C ASP A 224 -5.46 31.09 -9.97
N PRO A 225 -6.61 30.40 -9.80
CA PRO A 225 -7.56 30.54 -8.69
C PRO A 225 -7.07 29.90 -7.38
N PRO A 226 -7.55 30.38 -6.20
CA PRO A 226 -7.16 29.80 -4.91
C PRO A 226 -7.50 28.31 -4.81
N GLN A 227 -6.53 27.51 -4.39
CA GLN A 227 -6.69 26.06 -4.23
C GLN A 227 -6.49 25.63 -2.78
N PRO A 228 -7.43 24.89 -2.17
CA PRO A 228 -7.20 24.33 -0.85
C PRO A 228 -6.22 23.17 -0.95
N LEU A 229 -5.12 23.25 -0.18
CA LEU A 229 -4.06 22.23 -0.10
C LEU A 229 -4.63 20.82 0.09
N THR A 230 -5.68 20.71 0.91
CA THR A 230 -6.36 19.45 1.23
C THR A 230 -6.89 18.71 0.00
N SER A 231 -7.17 19.40 -1.10
CA SER A 231 -7.75 18.85 -2.33
C SER A 231 -6.74 18.55 -3.44
N LEU A 232 -5.52 19.08 -3.35
CA LEU A 232 -4.51 19.04 -4.42
C LEU A 232 -3.96 17.63 -4.71
N PHE A 233 -4.17 16.68 -3.79
CA PHE A 233 -3.72 15.28 -3.94
C PHE A 233 -4.84 14.32 -4.33
N SER A 234 -6.07 14.82 -4.49
CA SER A 234 -7.21 14.02 -4.92
C SER A 234 -7.06 13.51 -6.34
N LEU A 235 -7.87 12.51 -6.73
CA LEU A 235 -7.83 11.92 -8.09
C LEU A 235 -7.80 12.95 -9.23
N SER A 236 -8.50 14.07 -9.09
CA SER A 236 -8.57 15.10 -10.13
C SER A 236 -7.33 15.99 -10.23
N HIS A 237 -6.55 16.12 -9.16
CA HIS A 237 -5.40 17.03 -9.09
C HIS A 237 -4.06 16.32 -8.93
N ASN A 238 -4.08 15.04 -8.55
CA ASN A 238 -2.88 14.26 -8.37
C ASN A 238 -2.16 14.09 -9.73
N PRO A 239 -0.86 14.42 -9.82
CA PRO A 239 -0.13 14.46 -11.07
C PRO A 239 -0.08 13.10 -11.81
N ASN A 240 -0.24 11.98 -11.08
CA ASN A 240 -0.20 10.65 -11.68
C ASN A 240 -1.55 10.21 -12.29
N VAL A 241 -2.67 10.79 -11.86
CA VAL A 241 -4.04 10.32 -12.20
C VAL A 241 -4.96 11.40 -12.76
N SER A 242 -4.59 12.68 -12.68
CA SER A 242 -5.45 13.79 -13.13
C SER A 242 -5.80 13.70 -14.61
N ALA A 243 -4.81 13.44 -15.47
CA ALA A 243 -4.99 13.27 -16.91
C ALA A 243 -5.86 12.06 -17.25
N LEU A 244 -5.77 10.98 -16.48
CA LEU A 244 -6.60 9.79 -16.67
C LEU A 244 -8.03 10.02 -16.19
N SER A 245 -8.18 10.74 -15.08
CA SER A 245 -9.49 11.08 -14.53
C SER A 245 -10.31 11.94 -15.49
N ILE A 246 -9.67 12.91 -16.17
CA ILE A 246 -10.35 13.71 -17.18
C ILE A 246 -10.68 12.91 -18.44
N THR A 247 -9.80 11.99 -18.88
CA THR A 247 -10.09 11.09 -20.01
C THR A 247 -11.28 10.19 -19.71
N ALA A 248 -11.33 9.59 -18.52
CA ALA A 248 -12.45 8.76 -18.08
C ALA A 248 -13.79 9.52 -18.11
N PHE A 249 -13.77 10.80 -17.76
CA PHE A 249 -14.97 11.64 -17.82
C PHE A 249 -15.34 12.04 -19.25
N ARG A 250 -14.35 12.35 -20.10
CA ARG A 250 -14.58 12.66 -21.52
C ARG A 250 -15.24 11.51 -22.26
N GLU A 251 -14.86 10.26 -21.97
CA GLU A 251 -15.54 9.10 -22.55
C GLU A 251 -17.03 9.02 -22.18
N VAL A 252 -17.42 9.54 -21.00
CA VAL A 252 -18.83 9.65 -20.62
C VAL A 252 -19.54 10.76 -21.40
N GLU A 253 -18.88 11.90 -21.59
CA GLU A 253 -19.40 12.99 -22.44
C GLU A 253 -19.59 12.53 -23.89
N ASP A 254 -18.61 11.81 -24.44
CA ASP A 254 -18.66 11.24 -25.79
C ASP A 254 -19.79 10.21 -25.91
N SER A 255 -19.91 9.31 -24.93
CA SER A 255 -20.99 8.31 -24.90
C SER A 255 -22.39 8.93 -24.79
N ALA A 256 -22.52 10.08 -24.11
CA ALA A 256 -23.78 10.80 -24.01
C ALA A 256 -24.17 11.44 -25.36
N GLU A 257 -23.19 12.08 -26.01
CA GLU A 257 -23.36 12.72 -27.31
C GLU A 257 -23.68 11.71 -28.42
N ASP A 258 -23.04 10.53 -28.42
CA ASP A 258 -23.30 9.45 -29.38
C ASP A 258 -24.73 8.90 -29.28
N LYS A 259 -25.30 8.86 -28.07
CA LYS A 259 -26.66 8.35 -27.83
C LYS A 259 -27.73 9.36 -28.19
N GLN A 260 -27.48 10.63 -27.90
CA GLN A 260 -28.37 11.72 -28.21
C GLN A 260 -27.54 12.92 -28.65
N PRO A 261 -27.39 13.13 -29.97
CA PRO A 261 -26.68 14.28 -30.51
C PRO A 261 -27.28 15.59 -30.00
N GLY A 262 -26.43 16.50 -29.55
CA GLY A 262 -26.80 17.76 -28.92
C GLY A 262 -27.22 17.65 -27.45
N SER A 263 -27.04 16.50 -26.80
CA SER A 263 -27.34 16.34 -25.37
C SER A 263 -26.30 16.99 -24.46
N VAL A 264 -25.06 17.20 -24.94
CA VAL A 264 -24.00 17.86 -24.20
C VAL A 264 -23.73 19.24 -24.81
N ALA A 265 -24.32 20.28 -24.22
CA ALA A 265 -24.12 21.66 -24.68
C ALA A 265 -22.74 22.23 -24.29
N VAL A 266 -22.22 21.81 -23.14
CA VAL A 266 -20.94 22.26 -22.57
C VAL A 266 -20.14 21.06 -22.09
N ARG A 267 -18.87 21.00 -22.50
CA ARG A 267 -17.90 20.01 -22.03
C ARG A 267 -17.07 20.55 -20.86
N HIS A 268 -16.67 19.68 -19.95
CA HIS A 268 -15.90 20.06 -18.78
C HIS A 268 -14.45 20.45 -19.15
N ALA A 269 -13.96 21.54 -18.57
CA ALA A 269 -12.59 22.02 -18.73
C ALA A 269 -11.79 21.86 -17.42
N GLY A 270 -10.63 21.20 -17.52
CA GLY A 270 -9.65 21.09 -16.43
C GLY A 270 -10.00 20.05 -15.35
N PRO A 271 -9.40 20.15 -14.16
CA PRO A 271 -9.65 19.21 -13.07
C PRO A 271 -11.10 19.22 -12.59
N ILE A 272 -11.69 18.03 -12.47
CA ILE A 272 -13.08 17.88 -12.04
C ILE A 272 -13.17 18.00 -10.52
N THR A 273 -14.04 18.88 -10.04
CA THR A 273 -14.31 19.11 -8.62
C THR A 273 -15.80 19.01 -8.34
N THR A 274 -16.18 18.89 -7.06
CA THR A 274 -17.59 18.95 -6.66
C THR A 274 -18.29 20.22 -7.17
N LYS A 275 -17.59 21.37 -7.13
CA LYS A 275 -18.14 22.65 -7.61
C LYS A 275 -18.29 22.65 -9.13
N SER A 276 -17.30 22.15 -9.85
CA SER A 276 -17.31 22.16 -11.31
C SER A 276 -18.34 21.18 -11.90
N LEU A 277 -18.58 20.02 -11.26
CA LEU A 277 -19.66 19.11 -11.65
C LEU A 277 -21.05 19.74 -11.44
N ALA A 278 -21.24 20.42 -10.32
CA ALA A 278 -22.50 21.13 -10.04
C ALA A 278 -22.74 22.29 -11.03
N GLN A 279 -21.68 22.97 -11.47
CA GLN A 279 -21.76 23.98 -12.51
C GLN A 279 -22.07 23.37 -13.88
N LEU A 280 -21.35 22.32 -14.28
CA LEU A 280 -21.53 21.62 -15.55
C LEU A 280 -22.99 21.15 -15.73
N GLY A 281 -23.59 20.57 -14.69
CA GLY A 281 -24.98 20.11 -14.73
C GLY A 281 -26.02 21.24 -14.89
N ARG A 282 -25.66 22.49 -14.56
CA ARG A 282 -26.51 23.69 -14.78
C ARG A 282 -26.31 24.29 -16.16
N GLU A 283 -25.12 24.15 -16.74
CA GLU A 283 -24.75 24.70 -18.05
C GLU A 283 -25.10 23.77 -19.22
N GLY A 284 -25.80 22.66 -18.94
CA GLY A 284 -26.25 21.72 -19.97
C GLY A 284 -25.20 20.68 -20.36
N GLY A 285 -24.19 20.45 -19.51
CA GLY A 285 -23.30 19.29 -19.63
C GLY A 285 -23.80 18.07 -18.87
N VAL A 286 -22.97 17.02 -18.82
CA VAL A 286 -23.32 15.76 -18.14
C VAL A 286 -23.57 15.99 -16.64
N LYS A 287 -24.75 15.57 -16.16
CA LYS A 287 -25.12 15.65 -14.74
C LYS A 287 -24.54 14.44 -14.00
N MET A 288 -23.60 14.69 -13.09
CA MET A 288 -22.96 13.63 -12.29
C MET A 288 -22.64 14.12 -10.88
N GLY A 289 -22.92 13.28 -9.89
CA GLY A 289 -22.55 13.54 -8.50
C GLY A 289 -21.07 13.30 -8.22
N TRP A 290 -20.51 13.98 -7.21
CA TRP A 290 -19.09 13.82 -6.84
C TRP A 290 -18.70 12.39 -6.40
N LYS A 291 -19.65 11.65 -5.80
CA LYS A 291 -19.46 10.25 -5.44
C LYS A 291 -19.42 9.36 -6.69
N GLU A 292 -20.31 9.61 -7.64
CA GLU A 292 -20.43 8.86 -8.90
C GLU A 292 -19.19 9.03 -9.76
N TYR A 293 -18.71 10.28 -9.88
CA TYR A 293 -17.46 10.59 -10.57
C TYR A 293 -16.27 9.81 -10.01
N ARG A 294 -16.11 9.76 -8.67
CA ARG A 294 -14.99 9.00 -8.06
C ARG A 294 -15.09 7.50 -8.37
N VAL A 295 -16.30 6.94 -8.39
CA VAL A 295 -16.52 5.52 -8.73
C VAL A 295 -16.28 5.27 -10.22
N LEU A 296 -16.69 6.20 -11.10
CA LEU A 296 -16.40 6.16 -12.53
C LEU A 296 -14.89 6.09 -12.77
N VAL A 297 -14.13 7.01 -12.19
CA VAL A 297 -12.67 7.06 -12.37
C VAL A 297 -12.01 5.78 -11.90
N LEU A 298 -12.41 5.24 -10.73
CA LEU A 298 -11.83 4.00 -10.22
C LEU A 298 -12.11 2.80 -11.12
N ARG A 299 -13.33 2.68 -11.64
CA ARG A 299 -13.69 1.63 -12.60
C ARG A 299 -12.94 1.76 -13.91
N TRP A 300 -12.84 2.97 -14.42
CA TRP A 300 -12.09 3.23 -15.64
C TRP A 300 -10.61 2.87 -15.46
N LEU A 301 -10.01 3.22 -14.31
CA LEU A 301 -8.64 2.83 -13.97
C LEU A 301 -8.48 1.30 -13.90
N GLU A 302 -9.45 0.58 -13.37
CA GLU A 302 -9.48 -0.88 -13.37
C GLU A 302 -9.54 -1.44 -14.80
N ASP A 303 -10.43 -0.91 -15.64
CA ASP A 303 -10.61 -1.31 -17.05
C ASP A 303 -9.32 -1.12 -17.87
N VAL A 304 -8.54 -0.07 -17.60
CA VAL A 304 -7.23 0.17 -18.24
C VAL A 304 -6.05 -0.56 -17.59
N GLY A 305 -6.31 -1.45 -16.63
CA GLY A 305 -5.31 -2.33 -16.01
C GLY A 305 -4.60 -1.76 -14.77
N VAL A 306 -5.14 -0.70 -14.16
CA VAL A 306 -4.63 -0.04 -12.97
C VAL A 306 -5.56 -0.31 -11.77
N SER A 307 -5.79 -1.60 -11.49
CA SER A 307 -6.76 -2.04 -10.47
C SER A 307 -6.37 -1.64 -9.04
N GLY A 308 -5.07 -1.53 -8.74
CA GLY A 308 -4.59 -1.33 -7.37
C GLY A 308 -5.18 -0.12 -6.64
N ILE A 309 -5.40 0.99 -7.35
CA ILE A 309 -6.04 2.19 -6.78
C ILE A 309 -7.54 1.92 -6.50
N ALA A 310 -8.23 1.24 -7.41
CA ALA A 310 -9.64 0.87 -7.27
C ALA A 310 -9.85 -0.14 -6.13
N ASP A 311 -9.03 -1.20 -6.09
CA ASP A 311 -9.01 -2.23 -5.06
C ASP A 311 -8.81 -1.62 -3.66
N PHE A 312 -7.85 -0.69 -3.57
CA PHE A 312 -7.59 0.06 -2.33
C PHE A 312 -8.77 0.93 -1.92
N GLY A 313 -9.40 1.64 -2.86
CA GLY A 313 -10.61 2.41 -2.60
C GLY A 313 -11.75 1.54 -2.07
N ALA A 314 -11.97 0.37 -2.69
CA ALA A 314 -12.99 -0.59 -2.28
C ALA A 314 -12.72 -1.22 -0.90
N ALA A 315 -11.46 -1.48 -0.58
CA ALA A 315 -11.04 -2.05 0.70
C ALA A 315 -11.14 -1.05 1.87
N THR A 316 -10.94 0.24 1.62
CA THR A 316 -10.81 1.27 2.67
C THR A 316 -12.03 2.19 2.81
N MET A 317 -12.89 2.26 1.81
CA MET A 317 -14.10 3.09 1.86
C MET A 317 -15.36 2.25 1.58
N PRO A 318 -16.05 1.79 2.64
CA PRO A 318 -17.28 1.00 2.51
C PRO A 318 -18.36 1.67 1.64
N GLY A 319 -18.41 3.01 1.65
CA GLY A 319 -19.38 3.80 0.90
C GLY A 319 -19.21 3.80 -0.63
N MET A 320 -18.10 3.31 -1.19
CA MET A 320 -17.86 3.29 -2.64
C MET A 320 -18.53 2.12 -3.36
N LYS A 321 -18.90 1.04 -2.65
CA LYS A 321 -19.57 -0.13 -3.23
C LYS A 321 -20.97 0.19 -3.81
N GLY A 322 -21.61 1.27 -3.37
CA GLY A 322 -22.96 1.66 -3.82
C GLY A 322 -23.02 2.63 -5.01
N GLY A 323 -21.90 2.97 -5.66
CA GLY A 323 -21.91 3.81 -6.87
C GLY A 323 -22.09 3.05 -8.18
N GLN A 324 -22.26 1.73 -8.10
CA GLN A 324 -22.24 0.83 -9.24
C GLN A 324 -23.42 1.03 -10.19
N ASP A 325 -24.61 1.20 -9.62
CA ASP A 325 -25.86 1.43 -10.35
C ASP A 325 -25.93 2.85 -10.94
N ALA A 326 -25.32 3.83 -10.27
CA ALA A 326 -25.31 5.21 -10.70
C ALA A 326 -24.36 5.45 -11.89
N VAL A 327 -23.19 4.81 -11.91
CA VAL A 327 -22.29 4.84 -13.08
C VAL A 327 -22.93 4.14 -14.28
N ALA A 328 -23.72 3.08 -14.08
CA ALA A 328 -24.50 2.46 -15.14
C ALA A 328 -25.59 3.42 -15.67
N ARG A 329 -26.27 4.19 -14.82
CA ARG A 329 -27.24 5.23 -15.22
C ARG A 329 -26.58 6.39 -15.97
N ALA A 330 -25.43 6.87 -15.50
CA ALA A 330 -24.66 7.92 -16.16
C ALA A 330 -24.17 7.46 -17.54
N LYS A 331 -23.66 6.23 -17.67
CA LYS A 331 -23.37 5.61 -18.97
C LYS A 331 -24.64 5.40 -19.80
N ALA A 332 -25.80 5.19 -19.18
CA ALA A 332 -27.07 4.97 -19.88
C ALA A 332 -27.72 6.27 -20.40
N GLY A 333 -27.25 7.45 -20.02
CA GLY A 333 -27.87 8.73 -20.41
C GLY A 333 -29.26 8.94 -19.79
N VAL A 334 -29.63 8.14 -18.78
CA VAL A 334 -30.91 8.28 -18.08
C VAL A 334 -30.67 9.19 -16.89
N ALA A 335 -31.03 10.47 -17.06
CA ALA A 335 -31.15 11.44 -15.98
C ALA A 335 -32.27 11.04 -15.01
#